data_AF-A0A959ZG75-F1
#
_entry.id   AF-A0A959ZG75-F1
#
_cell.length_a   1.000
_cell.length_b   1.000
_cell.length_c   1.000
_cell.angle_alpha   90.00
_cell.angle_beta   90.00
_cell.angle_gamma   90.00
#
_symmetry.space_group_name_H-M   'P 1'
#
loop_
_entity.id
_entity.type
_entity.pdbx_description
1 polymer ?
#
loop_
_entity_poly.entity_id
_entity_poly.type
_entity_poly.pdbx_seq_one_letter_code
_entity_poly.pdbx_strand_id
1 'polypeptide(L)'
;MPCRPGSKRWRPQPGSRRPTPGQRTPAPFRKPASPCPIRGSRCPTAQLTPRGSSFPRLAASRSGLTEGGLTGNESESVLYGEPSPGVRLITINRPEARNAIGPVESRALFEFLGRFRDDEEANVLVVTGAGTEAFCAGADLKSVVAMFDPDSKLEPLYDGSDLDAHPIPAEGNIGPTRWTSINKPIIAAVNGAAYAGGLEWACLAHLRVADQHASFGVTCRRWNVGLGDGGTQRLPRMIGLSRALDLIITGRVVGAAEAERIGLVNEVTESGRCLERALELAAEISALPQPALRTDLEAALRGFGTPLEEGLAIEAGLFNSLLDQPEIMSGASAFVDRDHPDRVAGAAPLHLPGAAYAFAERAHRGQIDRHGGGDFIEHPSRVARIAVEHGGDDLAEAAAYLHDTVEKADTTPEEIEAAFGPEMRDLVEALGQDPGIGDRASRRADHRHRVAIAGETARLVYLADRLAGIEAMIERIEAGESPSDLDTERRLGLWRGDVEALSGTSPPPGLVADIGDRLDRLEHLMS
;
A
#
# COMPACT_ATOMS: atom_id res chain seq x y z
N MET A 1 -42.04 -2.89 -61.23
CA MET A 1 -41.15 -2.69 -62.39
C MET A 1 -39.83 -2.14 -61.87
N PRO A 2 -38.67 -2.75 -62.18
CA PRO A 2 -37.42 -2.52 -61.46
C PRO A 2 -36.57 -1.39 -62.06
N CYS A 3 -35.89 -0.65 -61.19
CA CYS A 3 -34.91 0.38 -61.52
C CYS A 3 -33.64 -0.22 -62.15
N ARG A 4 -33.13 0.44 -63.20
CA ARG A 4 -31.89 0.11 -63.93
C ARG A 4 -30.63 0.45 -63.10
N PRO A 5 -29.56 -0.36 -63.18
CA PRO A 5 -28.24 0.00 -62.63
C PRO A 5 -27.34 0.65 -63.70
N GLY A 6 -26.80 1.82 -63.39
CA GLY A 6 -25.76 2.48 -64.19
C GLY A 6 -24.36 2.03 -63.75
N SER A 7 -23.75 1.14 -64.51
CA SER A 7 -22.36 0.72 -64.34
C SER A 7 -21.38 1.75 -64.93
N LYS A 8 -20.43 2.23 -64.14
CA LYS A 8 -19.13 2.72 -64.66
C LYS A 8 -18.02 1.84 -64.10
N ARG A 9 -17.54 0.93 -64.96
CA ARG A 9 -16.33 0.14 -64.79
C ARG A 9 -15.12 1.06 -64.84
N TRP A 10 -14.29 1.03 -63.80
CA TRP A 10 -12.91 1.51 -63.84
C TRP A 10 -12.00 0.36 -64.28
N ARG A 11 -11.22 0.55 -65.36
CA ARG A 11 -10.16 -0.39 -65.79
C ARG A 11 -8.84 0.04 -65.13
N PRO A 12 -8.07 -0.86 -64.53
CA PRO A 12 -6.71 -0.53 -64.06
C PRO A 12 -5.71 -0.61 -65.21
N GLN A 13 -4.80 0.36 -65.30
CA GLN A 13 -3.60 0.30 -66.14
C GLN A 13 -2.52 -0.59 -65.51
N PRO A 14 -1.67 -1.27 -66.31
CA PRO A 14 -0.69 -2.24 -65.83
C PRO A 14 0.67 -1.57 -65.54
N GLY A 15 1.26 -1.84 -64.38
CA GLY A 15 2.69 -1.55 -64.18
C GLY A 15 3.12 -1.22 -62.75
N SER A 16 3.25 -2.22 -61.89
CA SER A 16 4.39 -2.33 -60.97
C SER A 16 4.42 -3.74 -60.39
N ARG A 17 5.60 -4.37 -60.46
CA ARG A 17 5.85 -5.77 -60.11
C ARG A 17 5.71 -5.95 -58.59
N ARG A 18 4.84 -6.86 -58.15
CA ARG A 18 4.86 -7.40 -56.78
C ARG A 18 6.12 -8.26 -56.60
N PRO A 19 6.92 -8.11 -55.52
CA PRO A 19 7.94 -9.09 -55.21
C PRO A 19 7.29 -10.32 -54.57
N THR A 20 7.60 -11.51 -55.11
CA THR A 20 7.31 -12.82 -54.52
C THR A 20 8.06 -13.02 -53.20
N PRO A 21 7.53 -13.80 -52.23
CA PRO A 21 8.21 -14.07 -50.97
C PRO A 21 9.37 -15.06 -51.21
N GLY A 22 10.59 -14.52 -51.25
CA GLY A 22 11.82 -15.31 -51.25
C GLY A 22 12.24 -15.62 -49.82
N GLN A 23 12.47 -16.91 -49.57
CA GLN A 23 13.07 -17.47 -48.36
C GLN A 23 14.31 -16.66 -47.94
N ARG A 24 14.27 -16.02 -46.78
CA ARG A 24 15.46 -15.46 -46.13
C ARG A 24 16.05 -16.53 -45.22
N THR A 25 17.20 -17.07 -45.62
CA THR A 25 18.11 -17.79 -44.74
C THR A 25 18.54 -16.89 -43.56
N PRO A 26 18.68 -17.40 -42.33
CA PRO A 26 19.14 -16.59 -41.21
C PRO A 26 20.61 -16.20 -41.43
N ALA A 27 20.93 -14.91 -41.22
CA ALA A 27 22.31 -14.45 -41.13
C ALA A 27 23.00 -15.13 -39.93
N PRO A 28 24.30 -15.48 -40.03
CA PRO A 28 24.99 -16.17 -38.95
C PRO A 28 25.14 -15.28 -37.72
N PHE A 29 24.85 -15.86 -36.55
CA PHE A 29 25.12 -15.34 -35.22
C PHE A 29 26.53 -14.70 -35.15
N ARG A 30 26.59 -13.38 -34.92
CA ARG A 30 27.82 -12.73 -34.46
C ARG A 30 28.06 -13.11 -33.00
N LYS A 31 29.16 -13.82 -32.75
CA LYS A 31 29.65 -14.13 -31.40
C LYS A 31 29.90 -12.83 -30.61
N PRO A 32 29.62 -12.79 -29.29
CA PRO A 32 30.08 -11.70 -28.45
C PRO A 32 31.61 -11.71 -28.36
N ALA A 33 32.20 -10.51 -28.35
CA ALA A 33 33.63 -10.31 -28.23
C ALA A 33 34.16 -10.91 -26.91
N SER A 34 35.31 -11.58 -26.98
CA SER A 34 36.01 -12.15 -25.83
C SER A 34 36.44 -11.06 -24.82
N PRO A 35 36.46 -11.37 -23.51
CA PRO A 35 36.85 -10.40 -22.48
C PRO A 35 38.34 -10.07 -22.53
N CYS A 36 38.65 -8.80 -22.31
CA CYS A 36 40.00 -8.24 -22.24
C CYS A 36 40.78 -8.84 -21.04
N PRO A 37 42.04 -9.29 -21.20
CA PRO A 37 42.81 -9.87 -20.13
C PRO A 37 43.67 -8.81 -19.45
N ILE A 38 43.25 -8.30 -18.29
CA ILE A 38 44.18 -7.62 -17.37
C ILE A 38 44.00 -8.20 -15.97
N ARG A 39 44.84 -9.19 -15.68
CA ARG A 39 45.23 -9.56 -14.32
C ARG A 39 46.17 -8.48 -13.78
N GLY A 40 45.88 -8.03 -12.57
CA GLY A 40 46.90 -7.65 -11.59
C GLY A 40 47.42 -6.21 -11.63
N SER A 41 46.76 -5.34 -10.88
CA SER A 41 47.45 -4.31 -10.11
C SER A 41 46.59 -3.89 -8.93
N ARG A 42 47.14 -4.14 -7.74
CA ARG A 42 46.61 -3.73 -6.43
C ARG A 42 46.46 -2.20 -6.40
N CYS A 43 45.34 -1.72 -5.88
CA CYS A 43 45.24 -0.37 -5.31
C CYS A 43 44.64 -0.47 -3.89
N PRO A 44 45.03 0.43 -2.98
CA PRO A 44 45.15 0.13 -1.56
C PRO A 44 43.86 0.35 -0.78
N THR A 45 43.68 -0.52 0.21
CA THR A 45 42.73 -0.43 1.33
C THR A 45 42.75 0.95 1.99
N ALA A 46 41.64 1.67 1.91
CA ALA A 46 41.30 2.73 2.85
C ALA A 46 40.49 2.09 4.00
N GLN A 47 41.11 2.03 5.18
CA GLN A 47 40.45 1.68 6.42
C GLN A 47 39.43 2.77 6.78
N LEU A 48 38.15 2.43 6.82
CA LEU A 48 37.13 3.24 7.49
C LEU A 48 36.75 2.52 8.79
N THR A 49 37.07 3.18 9.90
CA THR A 49 36.69 2.80 11.26
C THR A 49 35.19 3.02 11.47
N PRO A 50 34.51 2.21 12.31
CA PRO A 50 33.09 2.38 12.57
C PRO A 50 32.92 3.56 13.55
N ARG A 51 32.32 4.65 13.09
CA ARG A 51 31.76 5.67 13.98
C ARG A 51 30.33 5.28 14.31
N GLY A 52 30.10 4.98 15.58
CA GLY A 52 28.75 4.88 16.12
C GLY A 52 28.03 6.22 16.03
N SER A 53 26.73 6.17 15.75
CA SER A 53 25.81 7.26 16.01
C SER A 53 24.49 6.67 16.48
N SER A 54 24.23 6.94 17.75
CA SER A 54 22.96 6.82 18.45
C SER A 54 21.78 7.37 17.66
N PHE A 55 20.70 6.58 17.57
CA PHE A 55 19.36 7.04 17.18
C PHE A 55 18.87 8.14 18.12
N PRO A 56 18.42 9.31 17.63
CA PRO A 56 17.63 10.22 18.43
C PRO A 56 16.15 9.81 18.40
N ARG A 57 15.55 9.76 19.60
CA ARG A 57 14.10 9.61 19.84
C ARG A 57 13.32 10.71 19.11
N LEU A 58 12.31 10.32 18.34
CA LEU A 58 11.27 11.23 17.83
C LEU A 58 10.34 11.62 18.98
N ALA A 59 10.45 12.87 19.43
CA ALA A 59 9.41 13.52 20.21
C ALA A 59 8.45 14.23 19.25
N ALA A 60 7.16 14.01 19.45
CA ALA A 60 6.09 14.68 18.72
C ALA A 60 6.17 16.20 18.88
N SER A 61 6.18 16.94 17.77
CA SER A 61 5.75 18.34 17.75
C SER A 61 4.92 18.62 16.50
N ARG A 62 3.66 18.97 16.73
CA ARG A 62 2.82 19.68 15.77
C ARG A 62 3.39 21.09 15.61
N SER A 63 3.76 21.50 14.40
CA SER A 63 3.57 22.85 13.82
C SER A 63 4.59 23.15 12.71
N GLY A 64 4.11 23.71 11.60
CA GLY A 64 4.91 24.48 10.66
C GLY A 64 5.40 23.72 9.43
N LEU A 65 4.56 23.64 8.39
CA LEU A 65 5.07 23.58 7.03
C LEU A 65 5.78 24.92 6.75
N THR A 66 7.09 24.94 6.89
CA THR A 66 7.93 26.07 6.44
C THR A 66 8.68 25.66 5.18
N GLU A 67 8.51 26.52 4.17
CA GLU A 67 9.20 26.59 2.89
C GLU A 67 10.69 26.20 3.00
N GLY A 68 11.05 25.08 2.37
CA GLY A 68 12.42 24.61 2.26
C GLY A 68 12.84 24.50 0.80
N GLY A 69 13.58 25.51 0.32
CA GLY A 69 14.64 25.38 -0.68
C GLY A 69 14.28 24.88 -2.09
N LEU A 70 13.62 25.72 -2.89
CA LEU A 70 13.56 25.55 -4.35
C LEU A 70 14.82 26.17 -4.98
N THR A 71 15.73 25.34 -5.51
CA THR A 71 16.85 25.81 -6.33
C THR A 71 16.82 25.16 -7.72
N GLY A 72 16.63 25.99 -8.75
CA GLY A 72 17.02 25.68 -10.13
C GLY A 72 15.89 25.75 -11.17
N ASN A 73 15.79 26.92 -11.82
CA ASN A 73 15.13 27.18 -13.11
C ASN A 73 13.75 26.51 -13.31
N GLU A 74 12.79 26.86 -12.46
CA GLU A 74 11.41 26.41 -12.61
C GLU A 74 10.67 27.26 -13.64
N SER A 75 9.93 26.61 -14.54
CA SER A 75 8.86 27.27 -15.27
C SER A 75 7.77 27.64 -14.24
N GLU A 76 7.32 28.90 -14.14
CA GLU A 76 6.26 29.27 -13.18
C GLU A 76 4.99 28.41 -13.35
N SER A 77 4.77 27.86 -14.56
CA SER A 77 3.63 27.04 -14.90
C SER A 77 3.79 25.52 -14.68
N VAL A 78 4.99 25.03 -14.37
CA VAL A 78 5.24 23.64 -13.97
C VAL A 78 6.34 23.61 -12.91
N LEU A 79 6.04 23.06 -11.74
CA LEU A 79 6.96 23.03 -10.59
C LEU A 79 7.59 21.64 -10.43
N TYR A 80 8.83 21.60 -9.92
CA TYR A 80 9.56 20.35 -9.65
C TYR A 80 10.07 20.32 -8.21
N GLY A 81 9.41 19.54 -7.35
CA GLY A 81 9.70 19.44 -5.93
C GLY A 81 10.35 18.12 -5.50
N GLU A 82 10.95 18.13 -4.32
CA GLU A 82 11.55 16.98 -3.65
C GLU A 82 10.94 16.84 -2.24
N PRO A 83 9.71 16.33 -2.11
CA PRO A 83 8.97 16.37 -0.84
C PRO A 83 9.58 15.48 0.25
N SER A 84 10.34 14.45 -0.13
CA SER A 84 11.06 13.56 0.78
C SER A 84 12.21 12.84 0.03
N PRO A 85 13.16 12.20 0.74
CA PRO A 85 14.24 11.45 0.09
C PRO A 85 13.72 10.39 -0.88
N GLY A 86 14.28 10.36 -2.09
CA GLY A 86 13.84 9.45 -3.15
C GLY A 86 12.53 9.81 -3.84
N VAL A 87 11.78 10.81 -3.36
CA VAL A 87 10.51 11.20 -3.98
C VAL A 87 10.69 12.51 -4.75
N ARG A 88 10.11 12.55 -5.95
CA ARG A 88 10.01 13.75 -6.80
C ARG A 88 8.56 14.09 -7.03
N LEU A 89 8.24 15.38 -7.18
CA LEU A 89 6.90 15.87 -7.42
C LEU A 89 6.89 16.80 -8.63
N ILE A 90 6.08 16.49 -9.64
CA ILE A 90 5.75 17.41 -10.72
C ILE A 90 4.36 17.97 -10.48
N THR A 91 4.25 19.29 -10.42
CA THR A 91 2.96 19.99 -10.31
C THR A 91 2.72 20.84 -11.56
N ILE A 92 1.67 20.54 -12.32
CA ILE A 92 1.22 21.42 -13.40
C ILE A 92 0.51 22.61 -12.74
N ASN A 93 1.09 23.80 -12.85
CA ASN A 93 0.73 24.97 -12.05
C ASN A 93 0.10 26.08 -12.91
N ARG A 94 -1.07 25.78 -13.50
CA ARG A 94 -1.89 26.74 -14.26
C ARG A 94 -3.37 26.63 -13.89
N PRO A 95 -3.74 26.79 -12.61
CA PRO A 95 -5.11 26.56 -12.16
C PRO A 95 -6.12 27.45 -12.90
N GLU A 96 -5.75 28.66 -13.28
CA GLU A 96 -6.56 29.60 -14.08
C GLU A 96 -6.92 29.08 -15.47
N ALA A 97 -6.10 28.18 -16.02
CA ALA A 97 -6.33 27.48 -17.27
C ALA A 97 -6.70 26.01 -17.07
N ARG A 98 -7.09 25.60 -15.85
CA ARG A 98 -7.37 24.20 -15.46
C ARG A 98 -6.20 23.27 -15.81
N ASN A 99 -4.99 23.75 -15.59
CA ASN A 99 -3.74 23.01 -15.81
C ASN A 99 -3.61 22.50 -17.26
N ALA A 100 -4.08 23.29 -18.23
CA ALA A 100 -3.90 23.00 -19.65
C ALA A 100 -2.44 23.11 -20.06
N ILE A 101 -1.98 22.17 -20.88
CA ILE A 101 -0.58 22.05 -21.33
C ILE A 101 -0.44 22.78 -22.67
N GLY A 102 0.26 23.91 -22.66
CA GLY A 102 0.75 24.59 -23.85
C GLY A 102 2.22 24.23 -24.14
N PRO A 103 2.86 24.91 -25.11
CA PRO A 103 4.24 24.62 -25.52
C PRO A 103 5.27 24.76 -24.39
N VAL A 104 5.13 25.78 -23.55
CA VAL A 104 6.04 26.03 -22.40
C VAL A 104 5.93 24.90 -21.39
N GLU A 105 4.71 24.54 -21.01
CA GLU A 105 4.46 23.45 -20.06
C GLU A 105 4.93 22.11 -20.62
N SER A 106 4.68 21.85 -21.91
CA SER A 106 5.11 20.61 -22.58
C SER A 106 6.63 20.46 -22.54
N ARG A 107 7.38 21.54 -22.77
CA ARG A 107 8.85 21.54 -22.69
C ARG A 107 9.35 21.31 -21.26
N ALA A 108 8.75 21.98 -20.28
CA ALA A 108 9.11 21.81 -18.87
C ALA A 108 8.82 20.38 -18.37
N LEU A 109 7.66 19.82 -18.74
CA LEU A 109 7.30 18.44 -18.41
C LEU A 109 8.24 17.41 -19.05
N PHE A 110 8.72 17.67 -20.27
CA PHE A 110 9.74 16.84 -20.91
C PHE A 110 11.07 16.88 -20.15
N GLU A 111 11.55 18.07 -19.79
CA GLU A 111 12.76 18.26 -19.01
C GLU A 111 12.66 17.56 -17.65
N PHE A 112 11.57 17.78 -16.92
CA PHE A 112 11.40 17.25 -15.57
C PHE A 112 11.22 15.74 -15.53
N LEU A 113 10.50 15.14 -16.48
CA LEU A 113 10.43 13.69 -16.55
C LEU A 113 11.78 13.08 -16.97
N GLY A 114 12.53 13.77 -17.84
CA GLY A 114 13.92 13.43 -18.17
C GLY A 114 14.83 13.45 -16.94
N ARG A 115 14.77 14.54 -16.16
CA ARG A 115 15.47 14.69 -14.89
C ARG A 115 15.12 13.55 -13.95
N PHE A 116 13.84 13.24 -13.76
CA PHE A 116 13.42 12.12 -12.92
C PHE A 116 13.95 10.78 -13.43
N ARG A 117 13.90 10.53 -14.75
CA ARG A 117 14.41 9.28 -15.35
C ARG A 117 15.89 9.09 -15.08
N ASP A 118 16.68 10.15 -15.20
CA ASP A 118 18.15 10.08 -15.15
C ASP A 118 18.74 10.30 -13.75
N ASP A 119 17.94 10.76 -12.78
CA ASP A 119 18.36 10.99 -11.38
C ASP A 119 18.48 9.66 -10.60
N GLU A 120 19.70 9.25 -10.24
CA GLU A 120 19.98 8.03 -9.49
C GLU A 120 19.36 8.04 -8.08
N GLU A 121 19.24 9.22 -7.48
CA GLU A 121 18.66 9.43 -6.15
C GLU A 121 17.13 9.50 -6.19
N ALA A 122 16.51 9.53 -7.37
CA ALA A 122 15.06 9.51 -7.51
C ALA A 122 14.53 8.08 -7.63
N ASN A 123 13.58 7.74 -6.76
CA ASN A 123 12.91 6.44 -6.69
C ASN A 123 11.49 6.49 -7.24
N VAL A 124 10.70 7.48 -6.82
CA VAL A 124 9.27 7.59 -7.15
C VAL A 124 8.94 9.00 -7.61
N LEU A 125 8.16 9.11 -8.67
CA LEU A 125 7.59 10.37 -9.12
C LEU A 125 6.11 10.44 -8.75
N VAL A 126 5.69 11.54 -8.14
CA VAL A 126 4.28 11.94 -8.04
C VAL A 126 4.00 13.05 -9.05
N VAL A 127 2.89 12.96 -9.77
CA VAL A 127 2.42 14.02 -10.67
C VAL A 127 1.04 14.49 -10.22
N THR A 128 0.83 15.80 -10.17
CA THR A 128 -0.45 16.42 -9.78
C THR A 128 -0.71 17.73 -10.54
N GLY A 129 -1.93 18.26 -10.44
CA GLY A 129 -2.27 19.62 -10.87
C GLY A 129 -2.39 20.57 -9.69
N ALA A 130 -2.09 21.85 -9.87
CA ALA A 130 -2.34 22.86 -8.85
C ALA A 130 -3.85 23.14 -8.71
N GLY A 131 -4.29 23.48 -7.50
CA GLY A 131 -5.69 23.76 -7.17
C GLY A 131 -6.52 22.50 -6.89
N THR A 132 -7.83 22.57 -7.09
CA THR A 132 -8.78 21.47 -6.81
C THR A 132 -9.78 21.22 -7.95
N GLU A 133 -9.71 21.97 -9.05
CA GLU A 133 -10.68 21.81 -10.15
C GLU A 133 -10.22 20.80 -11.20
N ALA A 134 -8.92 20.74 -11.45
CA ALA A 134 -8.36 19.96 -12.54
C ALA A 134 -6.98 19.42 -12.18
N PHE A 135 -6.80 18.12 -12.43
CA PHE A 135 -5.47 17.57 -12.59
C PHE A 135 -4.83 18.14 -13.86
N CYS A 136 -5.51 17.98 -15.01
CA CYS A 136 -5.14 18.58 -16.27
C CYS A 136 -6.31 18.50 -17.27
N ALA A 137 -6.67 19.63 -17.87
CA ALA A 137 -7.74 19.71 -18.87
C ALA A 137 -7.32 19.27 -20.29
N GLY A 138 -6.05 18.92 -20.50
CA GLY A 138 -5.48 18.53 -21.79
C GLY A 138 -4.65 19.64 -22.44
N ALA A 139 -4.51 19.60 -23.77
CA ALA A 139 -3.76 20.60 -24.52
C ALA A 139 -4.45 21.98 -24.48
N ASP A 140 -3.66 23.05 -24.42
CA ASP A 140 -4.16 24.41 -24.58
C ASP A 140 -4.58 24.67 -26.04
N LEU A 141 -5.88 24.58 -26.31
CA LEU A 141 -6.43 24.78 -27.65
C LEU A 141 -6.18 26.19 -28.21
N LYS A 142 -5.95 27.22 -27.37
CA LYS A 142 -5.59 28.56 -27.88
C LYS A 142 -4.23 28.51 -28.58
N SER A 143 -3.29 27.78 -27.98
CA SER A 143 -1.97 27.54 -28.56
C SER A 143 -2.07 26.71 -29.84
N VAL A 144 -2.95 25.70 -29.86
CA VAL A 144 -3.22 24.90 -31.08
C VAL A 144 -3.77 25.77 -32.22
N VAL A 145 -4.76 26.61 -31.95
CA VAL A 145 -5.32 27.51 -32.98
C VAL A 145 -4.24 28.45 -33.51
N ALA A 146 -3.40 28.99 -32.64
CA ALA A 146 -2.30 29.87 -33.02
C ALA A 146 -1.20 29.16 -33.83
N MET A 147 -1.08 27.83 -33.80
CA MET A 147 -0.14 27.09 -34.67
C MET A 147 -0.62 27.00 -36.13
N PHE A 148 -1.92 27.14 -36.37
CA PHE A 148 -2.51 27.13 -37.71
C PHE A 148 -2.71 28.54 -38.27
N ASP A 149 -2.34 29.58 -37.51
CA ASP A 149 -2.37 30.96 -37.96
C ASP A 149 -1.06 31.29 -38.71
N PRO A 150 -1.11 31.63 -40.03
CA PRO A 150 0.07 31.95 -40.82
C PRO A 150 0.88 33.15 -40.30
N ASP A 151 0.24 34.03 -39.52
CA ASP A 151 0.86 35.24 -38.96
C ASP A 151 1.42 35.02 -37.55
N SER A 152 1.27 33.81 -37.00
CA SER A 152 1.74 33.45 -35.67
C SER A 152 3.26 33.37 -35.61
N LYS A 153 3.81 33.87 -34.50
CA LYS A 153 5.24 33.76 -34.17
C LYS A 153 5.56 32.54 -33.31
N LEU A 154 4.58 31.70 -33.01
CA LEU A 154 4.82 30.45 -32.30
C LEU A 154 5.53 29.49 -33.25
N GLU A 155 6.68 28.97 -32.82
CA GLU A 155 7.29 27.89 -33.57
C GLU A 155 6.34 26.67 -33.59
N PRO A 156 6.19 26.00 -34.74
CA PRO A 156 5.45 24.74 -34.79
C PRO A 156 6.02 23.78 -33.76
N LEU A 157 5.17 23.06 -33.02
CA LEU A 157 5.60 21.94 -32.17
C LEU A 157 6.36 20.87 -32.97
N TYR A 158 6.21 20.88 -34.30
CA TYR A 158 6.84 19.97 -35.22
C TYR A 158 7.13 20.64 -36.56
N ASP A 159 8.39 20.62 -37.00
CA ASP A 159 8.82 21.21 -38.28
C ASP A 159 8.80 20.21 -39.46
N GLY A 160 8.41 18.95 -39.20
CA GLY A 160 8.36 17.90 -40.22
C GLY A 160 9.71 17.29 -40.60
N SER A 161 10.83 17.84 -40.12
CA SER A 161 12.18 17.41 -40.51
C SER A 161 12.59 16.07 -39.88
N ASP A 162 11.99 15.71 -38.75
CA ASP A 162 12.29 14.49 -37.99
C ASP A 162 11.53 13.23 -38.45
N LEU A 163 10.56 13.31 -39.38
CA LEU A 163 9.76 12.14 -39.78
C LEU A 163 10.63 11.08 -40.47
N ASP A 164 11.68 11.53 -41.15
CA ASP A 164 12.59 10.67 -41.91
C ASP A 164 13.70 10.05 -41.04
N ALA A 165 14.00 10.62 -39.86
CA ALA A 165 15.05 10.16 -38.95
C ALA A 165 14.51 9.42 -37.71
N HIS A 166 13.36 9.86 -37.19
CA HIS A 166 12.67 9.27 -36.04
C HIS A 166 11.16 9.22 -36.33
N PRO A 167 10.59 8.06 -36.72
CA PRO A 167 9.19 7.97 -37.16
C PRO A 167 8.15 8.34 -36.08
N ILE A 168 8.59 8.61 -34.84
CA ILE A 168 7.79 9.12 -33.73
C ILE A 168 8.65 10.17 -33.00
N PRO A 169 8.29 11.47 -33.02
CA PRO A 169 8.98 12.47 -32.21
C PRO A 169 8.89 12.07 -30.73
N ALA A 170 10.04 11.97 -30.06
CA ALA A 170 10.14 11.52 -28.68
C ALA A 170 9.50 12.50 -27.68
N GLU A 171 9.27 13.75 -28.09
CA GLU A 171 8.85 14.85 -27.20
C GLU A 171 7.32 14.94 -26.99
N GLY A 172 6.50 14.37 -27.87
CA GLY A 172 5.03 14.48 -27.80
C GLY A 172 4.50 15.93 -27.92
N ASN A 173 3.18 16.09 -28.06
CA ASN A 173 2.52 17.42 -28.11
C ASN A 173 2.03 17.91 -26.74
N ILE A 174 1.86 17.00 -25.78
CA ILE A 174 1.46 17.28 -24.39
C ILE A 174 2.52 16.79 -23.39
N GLY A 175 3.77 16.68 -23.84
CA GLY A 175 4.91 16.19 -23.07
C GLY A 175 5.28 14.72 -23.37
N PRO A 176 6.22 14.15 -22.59
CA PRO A 176 6.90 12.87 -22.86
C PRO A 176 6.03 11.63 -22.58
N THR A 177 4.70 11.74 -22.60
CA THR A 177 3.81 10.61 -22.30
C THR A 177 3.96 9.45 -23.30
N ARG A 178 4.66 9.63 -24.43
CA ARG A 178 5.06 8.55 -25.35
C ARG A 178 6.21 7.67 -24.85
N TRP A 179 6.96 8.09 -23.83
CA TRP A 179 8.12 7.35 -23.35
C TRP A 179 7.72 6.00 -22.76
N THR A 180 8.49 4.98 -23.11
CA THR A 180 8.36 3.60 -22.60
C THR A 180 9.55 3.16 -21.77
N SER A 181 10.60 3.99 -21.67
CA SER A 181 11.87 3.69 -21.03
C SER A 181 11.99 4.31 -19.63
N ILE A 182 10.90 4.33 -18.86
CA ILE A 182 10.91 4.81 -17.47
C ILE A 182 10.58 3.63 -16.57
N ASN A 183 11.61 3.09 -15.92
CA ASN A 183 11.51 1.88 -15.12
C ASN A 183 11.44 2.20 -13.62
N LYS A 184 10.92 3.39 -13.28
CA LYS A 184 10.74 3.88 -11.91
C LYS A 184 9.25 4.16 -11.65
N PRO A 185 8.72 3.89 -10.45
CA PRO A 185 7.33 4.17 -10.11
C PRO A 185 6.90 5.61 -10.38
N ILE A 186 5.66 5.75 -10.88
CA ILE A 186 5.01 7.03 -11.14
C ILE A 186 3.59 6.93 -10.59
N ILE A 187 3.20 7.89 -9.77
CA ILE A 187 1.87 7.99 -9.16
C ILE A 187 1.20 9.27 -9.65
N ALA A 188 0.00 9.18 -10.20
CA ALA A 188 -0.82 10.37 -10.48
C ALA A 188 -1.77 10.63 -9.30
N ALA A 189 -1.63 11.80 -8.66
CA ALA A 189 -2.60 12.33 -7.71
C ALA A 189 -3.63 13.17 -8.47
N VAL A 190 -4.80 12.60 -8.72
CA VAL A 190 -5.82 13.21 -9.58
C VAL A 190 -6.82 14.00 -8.74
N ASN A 191 -6.53 15.28 -8.56
CA ASN A 191 -7.26 16.25 -7.74
C ASN A 191 -8.43 16.95 -8.46
N GLY A 192 -8.98 16.36 -9.52
CA GLY A 192 -10.05 16.97 -10.30
C GLY A 192 -10.20 16.38 -11.71
N ALA A 193 -10.56 17.20 -12.68
CA ALA A 193 -10.67 16.78 -14.09
C ALA A 193 -9.32 16.32 -14.69
N ALA A 194 -9.28 15.10 -15.22
CA ALA A 194 -8.19 14.52 -16.02
C ALA A 194 -8.71 14.19 -17.42
N TYR A 195 -8.52 15.13 -18.35
CA TYR A 195 -9.23 15.18 -19.61
C TYR A 195 -8.29 15.22 -20.80
N ALA A 196 -8.62 14.47 -21.86
CA ALA A 196 -7.84 14.46 -23.10
C ALA A 196 -6.35 14.18 -22.80
N GLY A 197 -5.46 15.15 -23.03
CA GLY A 197 -4.06 15.00 -22.67
C GLY A 197 -3.78 14.81 -21.18
N GLY A 198 -4.62 15.36 -20.30
CA GLY A 198 -4.56 15.07 -18.86
C GLY A 198 -4.88 13.62 -18.52
N LEU A 199 -5.78 12.98 -19.30
CA LEU A 199 -6.01 11.54 -19.18
C LEU A 199 -4.79 10.74 -19.66
N GLU A 200 -4.08 11.22 -20.68
CA GLU A 200 -2.84 10.57 -21.16
C GLU A 200 -1.74 10.62 -20.10
N TRP A 201 -1.61 11.73 -19.36
CA TRP A 201 -0.75 11.82 -18.17
C TRP A 201 -1.18 10.90 -17.03
N ALA A 202 -2.47 10.84 -16.72
CA ALA A 202 -2.96 9.89 -15.72
C ALA A 202 -2.67 8.43 -16.13
N CYS A 203 -2.80 8.10 -17.43
CA CYS A 203 -2.49 6.77 -17.96
C CYS A 203 -0.98 6.49 -18.08
N LEU A 204 -0.12 7.51 -18.14
CA LEU A 204 1.33 7.34 -18.09
C LEU A 204 1.77 6.81 -16.72
N ALA A 205 1.13 7.29 -15.65
CA ALA A 205 1.44 6.84 -14.30
C ALA A 205 1.24 5.31 -14.15
N HIS A 206 1.97 4.69 -13.24
CA HIS A 206 1.80 3.29 -12.90
C HIS A 206 0.60 3.12 -11.96
N LEU A 207 0.45 4.05 -11.00
CA LEU A 207 -0.64 4.10 -10.04
C LEU A 207 -1.40 5.42 -10.12
N ARG A 208 -2.70 5.41 -9.80
CA ARG A 208 -3.53 6.63 -9.70
C ARG A 208 -4.30 6.63 -8.38
N VAL A 209 -4.10 7.70 -7.61
CA VAL A 209 -4.92 8.04 -6.44
C VAL A 209 -5.78 9.23 -6.85
N ALA A 210 -7.10 9.11 -6.72
CA ALA A 210 -8.02 10.15 -7.19
C ALA A 210 -8.91 10.67 -6.06
N ASP A 211 -9.14 11.98 -6.05
CA ASP A 211 -10.18 12.52 -5.19
C ASP A 211 -11.56 12.01 -5.64
N GLN A 212 -12.50 11.83 -4.71
CA GLN A 212 -13.86 11.36 -5.01
C GLN A 212 -14.62 12.19 -6.04
N HIS A 213 -14.29 13.49 -6.17
CA HIS A 213 -14.89 14.40 -7.15
C HIS A 213 -14.14 14.43 -8.49
N ALA A 214 -13.02 13.71 -8.61
CA ALA A 214 -12.25 13.62 -9.84
C ALA A 214 -13.08 13.01 -10.97
N SER A 215 -12.73 13.38 -12.20
CA SER A 215 -13.43 12.93 -13.39
C SER A 215 -12.49 12.73 -14.56
N PHE A 216 -12.77 11.71 -15.36
CA PHE A 216 -11.89 11.25 -16.43
C PHE A 216 -12.64 11.19 -17.74
N GLY A 217 -11.97 11.50 -18.84
CA GLY A 217 -12.59 11.36 -20.14
C GLY A 217 -11.68 11.72 -21.30
N VAL A 218 -11.88 11.02 -22.41
CA VAL A 218 -11.36 11.46 -23.69
C VAL A 218 -12.26 12.63 -24.10
N THR A 219 -11.87 13.88 -23.78
CA THR A 219 -12.59 15.14 -24.09
C THR A 219 -11.91 16.00 -25.19
N CYS A 220 -10.90 15.42 -25.85
CA CYS A 220 -10.57 15.34 -27.29
C CYS A 220 -11.58 15.66 -28.44
N ARG A 221 -11.97 14.58 -29.14
CA ARG A 221 -13.05 14.30 -30.12
C ARG A 221 -14.25 15.25 -30.31
N ARG A 222 -14.72 16.00 -29.31
CA ARG A 222 -15.77 17.04 -29.45
C ARG A 222 -15.22 18.21 -30.28
N TRP A 223 -13.90 18.34 -30.30
CA TRP A 223 -13.15 19.40 -30.98
C TRP A 223 -12.35 18.87 -32.17
N ASN A 224 -12.65 17.65 -32.65
CA ASN A 224 -11.91 16.98 -33.73
C ASN A 224 -10.40 16.84 -33.46
N VAL A 225 -10.02 16.74 -32.17
CA VAL A 225 -8.65 16.48 -31.74
C VAL A 225 -8.55 15.03 -31.26
N GLY A 226 -7.57 14.29 -31.76
CA GLY A 226 -7.30 12.90 -31.37
C GLY A 226 -6.47 12.80 -30.09
N LEU A 227 -6.46 11.61 -29.49
CA LEU A 227 -5.41 11.23 -28.53
C LEU A 227 -4.11 10.99 -29.30
N GLY A 228 -3.01 11.56 -28.83
CA GLY A 228 -1.77 11.65 -29.61
C GLY A 228 -0.55 11.06 -28.92
N ASP A 229 -0.55 10.97 -27.59
CA ASP A 229 0.66 10.70 -26.80
C ASP A 229 0.50 9.49 -25.87
N GLY A 230 -0.26 8.51 -26.35
CA GLY A 230 -0.36 7.18 -25.75
C GLY A 230 -1.73 6.84 -25.18
N GLY A 231 -2.71 7.74 -25.22
CA GLY A 231 -4.06 7.49 -24.72
C GLY A 231 -4.76 6.33 -25.43
N THR A 232 -4.58 6.19 -26.74
CA THR A 232 -5.14 5.04 -27.51
C THR A 232 -4.43 3.73 -27.22
N GLN A 233 -3.29 3.76 -26.53
CA GLN A 233 -2.47 2.60 -26.24
C GLN A 233 -2.59 2.16 -24.78
N ARG A 234 -2.40 3.08 -23.82
CA ARG A 234 -2.43 2.75 -22.39
C ARG A 234 -3.83 2.51 -21.87
N LEU A 235 -4.80 3.34 -22.24
CA LEU A 235 -6.18 3.20 -21.73
C LEU A 235 -6.79 1.82 -22.05
N PRO A 236 -6.77 1.29 -23.29
CA PRO A 236 -7.28 -0.05 -23.58
C PRO A 236 -6.55 -1.19 -22.85
N ARG A 237 -5.27 -1.01 -22.54
CA ARG A 237 -4.46 -2.00 -21.83
C ARG A 237 -4.78 -2.02 -20.33
N MET A 238 -5.20 -0.88 -19.77
CA MET A 238 -5.59 -0.76 -18.37
C MET A 238 -7.02 -1.27 -18.10
N ILE A 239 -8.01 -0.78 -18.87
CA ILE A 239 -9.44 -1.02 -18.57
C ILE A 239 -10.12 -2.00 -19.53
N GLY A 240 -9.34 -2.63 -20.40
CA GLY A 240 -9.84 -3.46 -21.49
C GLY A 240 -10.38 -2.65 -22.67
N LEU A 241 -10.28 -3.24 -23.86
CA LEU A 241 -10.59 -2.56 -25.12
C LEU A 241 -12.04 -2.05 -25.17
N SER A 242 -13.02 -2.82 -24.68
CA SER A 242 -14.43 -2.42 -24.75
C SER A 242 -14.72 -1.16 -23.93
N ARG A 243 -14.21 -1.06 -22.69
CA ARG A 243 -14.45 0.11 -21.83
C ARG A 243 -13.67 1.32 -22.34
N ALA A 244 -12.45 1.11 -22.83
CA ALA A 244 -11.68 2.18 -23.44
C ALA A 244 -12.35 2.73 -24.71
N LEU A 245 -12.88 1.86 -25.59
CA LEU A 245 -13.60 2.29 -26.79
C LEU A 245 -14.86 3.09 -26.47
N ASP A 246 -15.60 2.72 -25.42
CA ASP A 246 -16.72 3.52 -24.93
C ASP A 246 -16.27 4.96 -24.61
N LEU A 247 -15.21 5.15 -23.82
CA LEU A 247 -14.68 6.48 -23.52
C LEU A 247 -14.11 7.19 -24.75
N ILE A 248 -13.37 6.49 -25.61
CA ILE A 248 -12.71 7.06 -26.79
C ILE A 248 -13.74 7.52 -27.82
N ILE A 249 -14.74 6.69 -28.12
CA ILE A 249 -15.74 6.95 -29.17
C ILE A 249 -16.75 8.00 -28.68
N THR A 250 -17.32 7.80 -27.49
CA THR A 250 -18.39 8.67 -26.99
C THR A 250 -17.84 9.98 -26.42
N GLY A 251 -16.62 9.95 -25.86
CA GLY A 251 -16.09 11.02 -25.04
C GLY A 251 -16.94 11.37 -23.84
N ARG A 252 -17.71 10.39 -23.32
CA ARG A 252 -18.38 10.54 -22.05
C ARG A 252 -17.34 10.66 -20.93
N VAL A 253 -17.77 11.30 -19.85
CA VAL A 253 -16.96 11.47 -18.64
C VAL A 253 -17.38 10.42 -17.63
N VAL A 254 -16.40 9.87 -16.91
CA VAL A 254 -16.60 8.97 -15.77
C VAL A 254 -16.10 9.63 -14.50
N GLY A 255 -16.83 9.46 -13.39
CA GLY A 255 -16.38 9.89 -12.06
C GLY A 255 -15.39 8.89 -11.44
N ALA A 256 -14.75 9.28 -10.33
CA ALA A 256 -13.75 8.49 -9.61
C ALA A 256 -14.23 7.06 -9.26
N ALA A 257 -15.45 6.91 -8.72
CA ALA A 257 -15.99 5.60 -8.35
C ALA A 257 -16.17 4.65 -9.56
N GLU A 258 -16.61 5.17 -10.72
CA GLU A 258 -16.65 4.35 -11.94
C GLU A 258 -15.23 4.05 -12.43
N ALA A 259 -14.33 5.04 -12.40
CA ALA A 259 -12.95 4.90 -12.82
C ALA A 259 -12.21 3.81 -12.02
N GLU A 260 -12.40 3.76 -10.71
CA GLU A 260 -11.89 2.69 -9.84
C GLU A 260 -12.47 1.32 -10.23
N ARG A 261 -13.80 1.21 -10.29
CA ARG A 261 -14.51 -0.03 -10.66
C ARG A 261 -14.07 -0.59 -12.01
N ILE A 262 -13.68 0.28 -12.95
CA ILE A 262 -13.24 -0.16 -14.27
C ILE A 262 -11.74 -0.47 -14.38
N GLY A 263 -10.96 -0.21 -13.33
CA GLY A 263 -9.50 -0.40 -13.28
C GLY A 263 -8.69 0.79 -13.80
N LEU A 264 -9.30 1.97 -13.96
CA LEU A 264 -8.59 3.20 -14.31
C LEU A 264 -7.94 3.83 -13.08
N VAL A 265 -8.57 3.80 -11.92
CA VAL A 265 -8.06 4.36 -10.66
C VAL A 265 -7.74 3.23 -9.67
N ASN A 266 -6.65 3.37 -8.90
CA ASN A 266 -6.23 2.37 -7.93
C ASN A 266 -6.83 2.62 -6.54
N GLU A 267 -6.99 3.88 -6.14
CA GLU A 267 -7.53 4.28 -4.85
C GLU A 267 -8.32 5.59 -4.98
N VAL A 268 -9.48 5.67 -4.33
CA VAL A 268 -10.29 6.90 -4.24
C VAL A 268 -10.24 7.47 -2.83
N THR A 269 -9.91 8.75 -2.70
CA THR A 269 -9.83 9.46 -1.41
C THR A 269 -10.96 10.48 -1.26
N GLU A 270 -11.13 11.01 -0.04
CA GLU A 270 -11.87 12.26 0.13
C GLU A 270 -11.26 13.39 -0.72
N SER A 271 -12.10 14.37 -1.11
CA SER A 271 -11.66 15.50 -1.93
C SER A 271 -10.58 16.32 -1.24
N GLY A 272 -9.49 16.64 -1.94
CA GLY A 272 -8.35 17.38 -1.43
C GLY A 272 -7.31 16.51 -0.71
N ARG A 273 -7.46 15.17 -0.71
CA ARG A 273 -6.57 14.25 0.01
C ARG A 273 -5.69 13.40 -0.91
N CYS A 274 -5.98 13.35 -2.21
CA CYS A 274 -5.26 12.47 -3.13
C CYS A 274 -3.75 12.72 -3.20
N LEU A 275 -3.29 13.98 -3.11
CA LEU A 275 -1.86 14.30 -3.13
C LEU A 275 -1.15 13.81 -1.86
N GLU A 276 -1.73 14.04 -0.69
CA GLU A 276 -1.17 13.56 0.58
C GLU A 276 -1.04 12.05 0.57
N ARG A 277 -2.11 11.35 0.17
CA ARG A 277 -2.11 9.89 0.07
C ARG A 277 -1.10 9.38 -0.98
N ALA A 278 -0.99 10.05 -2.12
CA ALA A 278 0.01 9.69 -3.13
C ALA A 278 1.45 9.89 -2.64
N LEU A 279 1.70 10.90 -1.80
CA LEU A 279 3.02 11.14 -1.19
C LEU A 279 3.35 10.12 -0.10
N GLU A 280 2.37 9.72 0.72
CA GLU A 280 2.52 8.60 1.67
C GLU A 280 2.90 7.32 0.94
N LEU A 281 2.13 6.95 -0.10
CA LEU A 281 2.40 5.78 -0.92
C LEU A 281 3.77 5.87 -1.63
N ALA A 282 4.16 7.06 -2.09
CA ALA A 282 5.47 7.28 -2.68
C ALA A 282 6.61 7.07 -1.66
N ALA A 283 6.42 7.51 -0.42
CA ALA A 283 7.40 7.30 0.65
C ALA A 283 7.53 5.81 1.01
N GLU A 284 6.41 5.10 1.13
CA GLU A 284 6.37 3.64 1.32
C GLU A 284 7.14 2.91 0.21
N ILE A 285 6.85 3.24 -1.06
CA ILE A 285 7.52 2.63 -2.22
C ILE A 285 9.00 3.00 -2.28
N SER A 286 9.38 4.24 -1.94
CA SER A 286 10.76 4.71 -1.93
C SER A 286 11.63 3.96 -0.90
N ALA A 287 11.03 3.49 0.20
CA ALA A 287 11.71 2.72 1.23
C ALA A 287 11.95 1.25 0.85
N LEU A 288 11.31 0.74 -0.21
CA LEU A 288 11.50 -0.63 -0.68
C LEU A 288 12.86 -0.82 -1.37
N PRO A 289 13.38 -2.06 -1.45
CA PRO A 289 14.55 -2.39 -2.26
C PRO A 289 14.33 -2.06 -3.75
N GLN A 290 14.86 -0.91 -4.17
CA GLN A 290 14.63 -0.35 -5.49
C GLN A 290 15.09 -1.23 -6.65
N PRO A 291 16.23 -1.97 -6.58
CA PRO A 291 16.65 -2.80 -7.69
C PRO A 291 15.62 -3.86 -8.10
N ALA A 292 15.07 -4.60 -7.13
CA ALA A 292 14.07 -5.64 -7.39
C ALA A 292 12.77 -5.04 -7.94
N LEU A 293 12.30 -3.96 -7.30
CA LEU A 293 11.10 -3.26 -7.74
C LEU A 293 11.21 -2.77 -9.20
N ARG A 294 12.35 -2.19 -9.56
CA ARG A 294 12.59 -1.63 -10.90
C ARG A 294 12.71 -2.74 -11.95
N THR A 295 13.35 -3.87 -11.65
CA THR A 295 13.41 -5.01 -12.56
C THR A 295 12.03 -5.61 -12.81
N ASP A 296 11.20 -5.71 -11.78
CA ASP A 296 9.84 -6.26 -11.88
C ASP A 296 8.93 -5.33 -12.69
N LEU A 297 9.00 -4.02 -12.41
CA LEU A 297 8.27 -3.01 -13.18
C LEU A 297 8.68 -3.03 -14.65
N GLU A 298 9.99 -3.07 -14.93
CA GLU A 298 10.49 -3.14 -16.30
C GLU A 298 10.06 -4.43 -17.01
N ALA A 299 10.15 -5.58 -16.33
CA ALA A 299 9.75 -6.87 -16.87
C ALA A 299 8.26 -6.88 -17.24
N ALA A 300 7.41 -6.38 -16.34
CA ALA A 300 5.99 -6.26 -16.58
C ALA A 300 5.69 -5.36 -17.79
N LEU A 301 6.31 -4.18 -17.87
CA LEU A 301 6.06 -3.22 -18.95
C LEU A 301 6.57 -3.70 -20.31
N ARG A 302 7.77 -4.29 -20.36
CA ARG A 302 8.37 -4.79 -21.61
C ARG A 302 7.78 -6.10 -22.08
N GLY A 303 7.38 -6.98 -21.16
CA GLY A 303 6.72 -8.25 -21.47
C GLY A 303 5.25 -8.07 -21.86
N PHE A 304 4.61 -6.96 -21.48
CA PHE A 304 3.20 -6.76 -21.76
C PHE A 304 2.90 -6.67 -23.27
N GLY A 305 2.17 -7.67 -23.77
CA GLY A 305 1.77 -7.75 -25.18
C GLY A 305 2.72 -8.56 -26.07
N THR A 306 3.78 -9.14 -25.51
CA THR A 306 4.60 -10.16 -26.20
C THR A 306 4.00 -11.56 -25.98
N PRO A 307 4.39 -12.58 -26.77
CA PRO A 307 4.10 -13.97 -26.44
C PRO A 307 4.66 -14.32 -25.05
N LEU A 308 3.94 -15.16 -24.29
CA LEU A 308 4.31 -15.50 -22.92
C LEU A 308 5.77 -15.97 -22.79
N GLU A 309 6.27 -16.77 -23.73
CA GLU A 309 7.66 -17.24 -23.74
C GLU A 309 8.67 -16.09 -23.86
N GLU A 310 8.38 -15.07 -24.67
CA GLU A 310 9.22 -13.88 -24.80
C GLU A 310 9.14 -13.01 -23.53
N GLY A 311 7.95 -12.87 -22.95
CA GLY A 311 7.76 -12.19 -21.66
C GLY A 311 8.57 -12.83 -20.53
N LEU A 312 8.53 -14.16 -20.41
CA LEU A 312 9.31 -14.92 -19.43
C LEU A 312 10.83 -14.82 -19.68
N ALA A 313 11.25 -14.73 -20.94
CA ALA A 313 12.66 -14.52 -21.27
C ALA A 313 13.13 -13.11 -20.87
N ILE A 314 12.28 -12.08 -21.03
CA ILE A 314 12.54 -10.72 -20.55
C ILE A 314 12.66 -10.71 -19.02
N GLU A 315 11.68 -11.30 -18.32
CA GLU A 315 11.65 -11.42 -16.86
C GLU A 315 12.91 -12.12 -16.34
N ALA A 316 13.25 -13.30 -16.87
CA ALA A 316 14.43 -14.04 -16.46
C ALA A 316 15.73 -13.25 -16.70
N GLY A 317 15.83 -12.51 -17.81
CA GLY A 317 16.98 -11.66 -18.10
C GLY A 317 17.17 -10.54 -17.08
N LEU A 318 16.08 -9.85 -16.74
CA LEU A 318 16.08 -8.76 -15.76
C LEU A 318 16.33 -9.28 -14.33
N PHE A 319 15.65 -10.35 -13.93
CA PHE A 319 15.87 -10.99 -12.63
C PHE A 319 17.31 -11.48 -12.46
N ASN A 320 17.89 -12.12 -13.49
CA ASN A 320 19.28 -12.59 -13.41
C ASN A 320 20.29 -11.43 -13.28
N SER A 321 19.97 -10.24 -13.79
CA SER A 321 20.82 -9.05 -13.58
C SER A 321 20.80 -8.53 -12.14
N LEU A 322 19.77 -8.89 -11.37
CA LEU A 322 19.67 -8.59 -9.94
C LEU A 322 20.57 -9.51 -9.10
N LEU A 323 20.80 -10.76 -9.53
CA LEU A 323 21.55 -11.79 -8.78
C LEU A 323 22.99 -11.38 -8.42
N ASP A 324 23.59 -10.50 -9.22
CA ASP A 324 24.95 -10.00 -8.99
C ASP A 324 24.99 -8.77 -8.06
N GLN A 325 23.84 -8.26 -7.60
CA GLN A 325 23.74 -7.06 -6.77
C GLN A 325 23.83 -7.37 -5.27
N PRO A 326 24.55 -6.56 -4.47
CA PRO A 326 24.72 -6.79 -3.03
C PRO A 326 23.39 -6.73 -2.24
N GLU A 327 22.40 -6.00 -2.73
CA GLU A 327 21.10 -5.80 -2.11
C GLU A 327 20.31 -7.10 -1.96
N ILE A 328 20.48 -8.08 -2.86
CA ILE A 328 19.84 -9.40 -2.70
C ILE A 328 20.35 -10.09 -1.45
N MET A 329 21.67 -10.10 -1.24
CA MET A 329 22.25 -10.77 -0.07
C MET A 329 21.85 -10.06 1.22
N SER A 330 21.78 -8.73 1.19
CA SER A 330 21.31 -7.93 2.33
C SER A 330 19.86 -8.27 2.67
N GLY A 331 18.96 -8.24 1.67
CA GLY A 331 17.54 -8.53 1.85
C GLY A 331 17.28 -9.98 2.27
N ALA A 332 17.97 -10.96 1.66
CA ALA A 332 17.86 -12.37 2.05
C ALA A 332 18.36 -12.61 3.48
N SER A 333 19.45 -11.96 3.90
CA SER A 333 19.95 -12.07 5.27
C SER A 333 18.97 -11.45 6.27
N ALA A 334 18.48 -10.24 6.01
CA ALA A 334 17.46 -9.59 6.85
C ALA A 334 16.20 -10.45 7.01
N PHE A 335 15.74 -11.09 5.93
CA PHE A 335 14.62 -12.02 5.98
C PHE A 335 14.92 -13.26 6.86
N VAL A 336 16.09 -13.89 6.69
CA VAL A 336 16.53 -15.05 7.49
C VAL A 336 16.65 -14.68 8.97
N ASP A 337 17.23 -13.51 9.25
CA ASP A 337 17.41 -12.96 10.59
C ASP A 337 16.10 -12.44 11.19
N ARG A 338 15.01 -12.48 10.42
CA ARG A 338 13.67 -12.00 10.77
C ARG A 338 13.62 -10.51 11.14
N ASP A 339 14.57 -9.76 10.61
CA ASP A 339 14.67 -8.31 10.64
C ASP A 339 13.91 -7.75 9.42
N HIS A 340 12.59 -7.94 9.42
CA HIS A 340 11.74 -7.57 8.29
C HIS A 340 11.28 -6.11 8.42
N PRO A 341 11.23 -5.31 7.34
CA PRO A 341 10.68 -3.95 7.38
C PRO A 341 9.22 -3.90 7.88
N ASP A 342 8.38 -4.88 7.54
CA ASP A 342 7.03 -5.05 8.11
C ASP A 342 7.00 -5.41 9.61
N ARG A 343 8.15 -5.66 10.23
CA ARG A 343 8.31 -5.82 11.69
C ARG A 343 8.87 -4.54 12.28
N VAL A 344 8.15 -3.45 12.11
CA VAL A 344 8.46 -2.22 12.84
C VAL A 344 8.22 -2.49 14.33
N ALA A 345 9.25 -2.36 15.16
CA ALA A 345 9.10 -2.40 16.61
C ALA A 345 8.06 -1.35 17.04
N GLY A 346 6.93 -1.79 17.61
CA GLY A 346 5.82 -0.93 18.00
C GLY A 346 4.75 -0.65 16.93
N ALA A 347 4.82 -1.20 15.71
CA ALA A 347 3.66 -1.20 14.82
C ALA A 347 2.71 -2.34 15.18
N ALA A 348 1.40 -2.04 15.24
CA ALA A 348 0.36 -3.04 15.46
C ALA A 348 0.49 -4.16 14.41
N PRO A 349 0.60 -5.44 14.82
CA PRO A 349 0.71 -6.55 13.90
C PRO A 349 -0.44 -6.58 12.89
N LEU A 350 -0.17 -6.95 11.63
CA LEU A 350 -1.16 -7.15 10.55
C LEU A 350 -2.33 -8.08 10.94
N HIS A 351 -2.17 -8.85 12.03
CA HIS A 351 -3.21 -9.63 12.69
C HIS A 351 -2.91 -9.67 14.21
N LEU A 352 -3.39 -8.66 14.94
CA LEU A 352 -3.11 -8.44 16.37
C LEU A 352 -3.39 -9.70 17.24
N PRO A 353 -4.52 -10.43 17.08
CA PRO A 353 -4.77 -11.63 17.89
C PRO A 353 -3.76 -12.76 17.65
N GLY A 354 -3.37 -12.98 16.40
CA GLY A 354 -2.42 -14.04 16.04
C GLY A 354 -1.01 -13.75 16.55
N ALA A 355 -0.61 -12.48 16.57
CA ALA A 355 0.65 -12.07 17.17
C ALA A 355 0.65 -12.22 18.70
N ALA A 356 -0.46 -11.86 19.35
CA ALA A 356 -0.67 -12.03 20.78
C ALA A 356 -0.67 -13.51 21.19
N TYR A 357 -1.37 -14.39 20.46
CA TYR A 357 -1.32 -15.84 20.66
C TYR A 357 0.11 -16.37 20.57
N ALA A 358 0.83 -16.05 19.49
CA ALA A 358 2.19 -16.55 19.30
C ALA A 358 3.16 -16.02 20.37
N PHE A 359 2.92 -14.81 20.88
CA PHE A 359 3.67 -14.26 22.01
C PHE A 359 3.38 -15.02 23.30
N ALA A 360 2.10 -15.18 23.65
CA ALA A 360 1.67 -15.91 24.85
C ALA A 360 2.15 -17.37 24.84
N GLU A 361 2.05 -18.06 23.69
CA GLU A 361 2.55 -19.43 23.51
C GLU A 361 4.05 -19.54 23.79
N ARG A 362 4.85 -18.54 23.38
CA ARG A 362 6.27 -18.48 23.70
C ARG A 362 6.52 -18.16 25.17
N ALA A 363 5.79 -17.20 25.73
CA ALA A 363 5.94 -16.76 27.11
C ALA A 363 5.63 -17.90 28.10
N HIS A 364 4.63 -18.72 27.79
CA HIS A 364 4.22 -19.86 28.61
C HIS A 364 4.89 -21.19 28.23
N ARG A 365 5.88 -21.18 27.33
CA ARG A 365 6.52 -22.40 26.84
C ARG A 365 7.14 -23.21 27.99
N GLY A 366 6.75 -24.47 28.11
CA GLY A 366 7.26 -25.39 29.13
C GLY A 366 6.59 -25.22 30.51
N GLN A 367 5.65 -24.29 30.65
CA GLN A 367 4.74 -24.24 31.78
C GLN A 367 3.62 -25.26 31.54
N ILE A 368 3.34 -26.08 32.56
CA ILE A 368 2.18 -26.96 32.58
C ILE A 368 1.15 -26.27 33.47
N ASP A 369 -0.13 -26.36 33.11
CA ASP A 369 -1.21 -25.90 33.99
C ASP A 369 -1.02 -26.51 35.40
N ARG A 370 -1.23 -25.68 36.43
CA ARG A 370 -1.11 -26.06 37.86
C ARG A 370 -2.00 -27.24 38.25
N HIS A 371 -2.91 -27.64 37.37
CA HIS A 371 -3.88 -28.73 37.56
C HIS A 371 -3.68 -29.93 36.61
N GLY A 372 -2.59 -29.97 35.82
CA GLY A 372 -2.03 -31.22 35.27
C GLY A 372 -2.66 -31.81 34.00
N GLY A 373 -3.40 -31.02 33.21
CA GLY A 373 -4.17 -31.53 32.06
C GLY A 373 -3.69 -31.18 30.65
N GLY A 374 -2.82 -30.17 30.45
CA GLY A 374 -2.45 -29.69 29.12
C GLY A 374 -1.44 -28.52 29.10
N ASP A 375 -1.16 -28.00 27.90
CA ASP A 375 -0.30 -26.83 27.69
C ASP A 375 -0.97 -25.58 28.29
N PHE A 376 -0.18 -24.74 28.98
CA PHE A 376 -0.70 -23.56 29.68
C PHE A 376 -1.48 -22.58 28.77
N ILE A 377 -1.19 -22.57 27.46
CA ILE A 377 -1.87 -21.71 26.48
C ILE A 377 -3.36 -22.02 26.28
N GLU A 378 -3.84 -23.19 26.72
CA GLU A 378 -5.26 -23.56 26.58
C GLU A 378 -6.20 -22.64 27.36
N HIS A 379 -5.81 -22.17 28.56
CA HIS A 379 -6.64 -21.27 29.35
C HIS A 379 -6.79 -19.90 28.66
N PRO A 380 -5.71 -19.16 28.32
CA PRO A 380 -5.83 -17.93 27.54
C PRO A 380 -6.60 -18.10 26.22
N SER A 381 -6.45 -19.24 25.55
CA SER A 381 -7.21 -19.55 24.32
C SER A 381 -8.71 -19.71 24.57
N ARG A 382 -9.10 -20.30 25.71
CA ARG A 382 -10.50 -20.40 26.13
C ARG A 382 -11.07 -19.01 26.46
N VAL A 383 -10.30 -18.15 27.14
CA VAL A 383 -10.70 -16.77 27.45
C VAL A 383 -10.90 -15.96 26.16
N ALA A 384 -9.97 -16.06 25.21
CA ALA A 384 -10.06 -15.38 23.92
C ALA A 384 -11.32 -15.80 23.14
N ARG A 385 -11.61 -17.11 23.08
CA ARG A 385 -12.82 -17.64 22.45
C ARG A 385 -14.09 -17.05 23.08
N ILE A 386 -14.19 -17.04 24.41
CA ILE A 386 -15.35 -16.48 25.13
C ILE A 386 -15.46 -14.97 24.86
N ALA A 387 -14.36 -14.22 24.88
CA ALA A 387 -14.38 -12.78 24.59
C ALA A 387 -14.94 -12.49 23.19
N VAL A 388 -14.52 -13.25 22.17
CA VAL A 388 -15.02 -13.13 20.79
C VAL A 388 -16.49 -13.54 20.68
N GLU A 389 -16.90 -14.66 21.30
CA GLU A 389 -18.30 -15.12 21.33
C GLU A 389 -19.26 -14.06 21.92
N HIS A 390 -18.77 -13.21 22.82
CA HIS A 390 -19.52 -12.12 23.43
C HIS A 390 -19.26 -10.73 22.81
N GLY A 391 -18.74 -10.67 21.58
CA GLY A 391 -18.65 -9.45 20.79
C GLY A 391 -17.35 -8.65 20.96
N GLY A 392 -16.29 -9.27 21.49
CA GLY A 392 -14.95 -8.69 21.51
C GLY A 392 -14.37 -8.47 20.11
N ASP A 393 -13.64 -7.37 19.96
CA ASP A 393 -12.84 -7.07 18.77
C ASP A 393 -11.43 -7.68 18.86
N ASP A 394 -10.61 -7.45 17.84
CA ASP A 394 -9.22 -7.93 17.78
C ASP A 394 -8.38 -7.50 19.00
N LEU A 395 -8.68 -6.33 19.59
CA LEU A 395 -8.01 -5.85 20.79
C LEU A 395 -8.41 -6.69 22.01
N ALA A 396 -9.70 -6.99 22.18
CA ALA A 396 -10.19 -7.87 23.23
C ALA A 396 -9.63 -9.30 23.11
N GLU A 397 -9.60 -9.85 21.90
CA GLU A 397 -9.06 -11.19 21.66
C GLU A 397 -7.56 -11.24 21.97
N ALA A 398 -6.79 -10.24 21.50
CA ALA A 398 -5.36 -10.15 21.78
C ALA A 398 -5.07 -9.98 23.28
N ALA A 399 -5.80 -9.11 23.96
CA ALA A 399 -5.68 -8.93 25.41
C ALA A 399 -6.02 -10.21 26.18
N ALA A 400 -6.99 -10.99 25.71
CA ALA A 400 -7.32 -12.28 26.31
C ALA A 400 -6.18 -13.31 26.17
N TYR A 401 -5.42 -13.31 25.07
CA TYR A 401 -4.20 -14.15 25.00
C TYR A 401 -3.11 -13.69 25.98
N LEU A 402 -3.01 -12.38 26.22
CA LEU A 402 -1.94 -11.78 27.02
C LEU A 402 -2.31 -11.57 28.51
N HIS A 403 -3.56 -11.76 28.91
CA HIS A 403 -4.06 -11.36 30.24
C HIS A 403 -3.27 -11.96 31.41
N ASP A 404 -2.70 -13.14 31.22
CA ASP A 404 -1.94 -13.89 32.22
C ASP A 404 -0.41 -13.83 32.01
N THR A 405 0.08 -13.23 30.92
CA THR A 405 1.52 -13.28 30.59
C THR A 405 2.37 -12.51 31.58
N VAL A 406 1.88 -11.38 32.11
CA VAL A 406 2.62 -10.58 33.10
C VAL A 406 2.54 -11.17 34.51
N GLU A 407 1.41 -11.80 34.88
CA GLU A 407 1.24 -12.38 36.22
C GLU A 407 1.89 -13.77 36.34
N LYS A 408 1.89 -14.55 35.25
CA LYS A 408 2.23 -15.99 35.28
C LYS A 408 3.40 -16.38 34.37
N ALA A 409 3.91 -15.48 33.53
CA ALA A 409 5.19 -15.65 32.84
C ALA A 409 6.19 -14.57 33.26
N ASP A 410 7.48 -14.79 33.00
CA ASP A 410 8.56 -13.82 33.28
C ASP A 410 8.53 -12.61 32.29
N THR A 411 7.35 -12.26 31.77
CA THR A 411 7.17 -11.17 30.81
C THR A 411 6.99 -9.85 31.52
N THR A 412 7.72 -8.82 31.11
CA THR A 412 7.56 -7.47 31.68
C THR A 412 6.55 -6.62 30.90
N PRO A 413 5.89 -5.63 31.54
CA PRO A 413 5.03 -4.68 30.83
C PRO A 413 5.75 -3.98 29.67
N GLU A 414 7.04 -3.69 29.80
CA GLU A 414 7.84 -3.06 28.74
C GLU A 414 7.99 -3.97 27.52
N GLU A 415 8.04 -5.29 27.69
CA GLU A 415 8.06 -6.24 26.57
C GLU A 415 6.71 -6.26 25.83
N ILE A 416 5.60 -6.13 26.56
CA ILE A 416 4.26 -5.99 25.96
C ILE A 416 4.15 -4.67 25.21
N GLU A 417 4.60 -3.55 25.79
CA GLU A 417 4.58 -2.24 25.14
C GLU A 417 5.43 -2.23 23.88
N ALA A 418 6.62 -2.84 23.92
CA ALA A 418 7.49 -2.94 22.75
C ALA A 418 6.88 -3.77 21.61
N ALA A 419 6.10 -4.80 21.94
CA ALA A 419 5.52 -5.72 20.97
C ALA A 419 4.14 -5.25 20.43
N PHE A 420 3.32 -4.61 21.26
CA PHE A 420 1.91 -4.34 20.97
C PHE A 420 1.48 -2.88 21.22
N GLY A 421 2.38 -2.03 21.70
CA GLY A 421 2.11 -0.63 21.98
C GLY A 421 1.57 -0.36 23.39
N PRO A 422 1.49 0.93 23.78
CA PRO A 422 1.15 1.34 25.14
C PRO A 422 -0.29 1.02 25.53
N GLU A 423 -1.24 1.03 24.59
CA GLU A 423 -2.64 0.70 24.84
C GLU A 423 -2.81 -0.76 25.29
N MET A 424 -2.14 -1.70 24.61
CA MET A 424 -2.16 -3.11 25.01
C MET A 424 -1.46 -3.32 26.35
N ARG A 425 -0.36 -2.59 26.61
CA ARG A 425 0.34 -2.66 27.91
C ARG A 425 -0.58 -2.23 29.06
N ASP A 426 -1.24 -1.08 28.93
CA ASP A 426 -2.17 -0.57 29.94
C ASP A 426 -3.32 -1.56 30.20
N LEU A 427 -3.84 -2.18 29.13
CA LEU A 427 -4.92 -3.16 29.21
C LEU A 427 -4.48 -4.46 29.93
N VAL A 428 -3.31 -5.01 29.58
CA VAL A 428 -2.77 -6.22 30.22
C VAL A 428 -2.41 -5.96 31.69
N GLU A 429 -1.84 -4.80 32.01
CA GLU A 429 -1.57 -4.41 33.41
C GLU A 429 -2.85 -4.32 34.24
N ALA A 430 -3.93 -3.79 33.67
CA ALA A 430 -5.22 -3.71 34.34
C ALA A 430 -5.85 -5.09 34.61
N LEU A 431 -5.58 -6.08 33.76
CA LEU A 431 -6.06 -7.47 33.87
C LEU A 431 -5.25 -8.34 34.85
N GLY A 432 -4.07 -7.88 35.28
CA GLY A 432 -3.21 -8.56 36.25
C GLY A 432 -3.40 -8.06 37.68
N GLN A 433 -3.15 -8.91 38.68
CA GLN A 433 -3.16 -8.49 40.09
C GLN A 433 -1.87 -7.75 40.51
N ASP A 434 -2.00 -6.70 41.33
CA ASP A 434 -0.83 -6.03 41.92
C ASP A 434 -0.22 -6.88 43.05
N PRO A 435 1.01 -7.42 42.88
CA PRO A 435 1.65 -8.23 43.90
C PRO A 435 2.09 -7.43 45.13
N GLY A 436 2.18 -6.10 45.04
CA GLY A 436 2.54 -5.19 46.13
C GLY A 436 1.45 -5.06 47.20
N ILE A 437 0.20 -5.42 46.89
CA ILE A 437 -0.89 -5.43 47.86
C ILE A 437 -0.86 -6.73 48.67
N GLY A 438 -0.46 -6.62 49.94
CA GLY A 438 -0.17 -7.77 50.80
C GLY A 438 -1.38 -8.63 51.17
N ASP A 439 -2.57 -8.03 51.35
CA ASP A 439 -3.78 -8.77 51.72
C ASP A 439 -4.64 -9.14 50.50
N ARG A 440 -5.15 -10.38 50.49
CA ARG A 440 -5.87 -10.96 49.34
C ARG A 440 -7.18 -10.22 49.04
N ALA A 441 -7.86 -9.67 50.06
CA ALA A 441 -9.14 -9.01 49.89
C ALA A 441 -8.97 -7.65 49.20
N SER A 442 -8.02 -6.83 49.67
CA SER A 442 -7.67 -5.55 49.05
C SER A 442 -7.10 -5.73 47.66
N ARG A 443 -6.26 -6.75 47.42
CA ARG A 443 -5.72 -7.02 46.07
C ARG A 443 -6.83 -7.29 45.05
N ARG A 444 -7.87 -7.99 45.49
CA ARG A 444 -9.02 -8.30 44.63
C ARG A 444 -9.94 -7.12 44.42
N ALA A 445 -10.15 -6.30 45.45
CA ALA A 445 -10.89 -5.04 45.33
C ALA A 445 -10.19 -4.06 44.38
N ASP A 446 -8.86 -3.94 44.51
CA ASP A 446 -8.02 -3.18 43.59
C ASP A 446 -8.10 -3.69 42.15
N HIS A 447 -7.95 -5.01 41.95
CA HIS A 447 -8.05 -5.61 40.62
C HIS A 447 -9.39 -5.28 39.94
N ARG A 448 -10.52 -5.43 40.65
CA ARG A 448 -11.83 -5.03 40.12
C ARG A 448 -11.91 -3.54 39.80
N HIS A 449 -11.33 -2.69 40.66
CA HIS A 449 -11.31 -1.26 40.43
C HIS A 449 -10.51 -0.89 39.17
N ARG A 450 -9.31 -1.46 38.99
CA ARG A 450 -8.47 -1.26 37.79
C ARG A 450 -9.16 -1.72 36.51
N VAL A 451 -9.78 -2.90 36.53
CA VAL A 451 -10.59 -3.40 35.41
C VAL A 451 -11.77 -2.49 35.09
N ALA A 452 -12.45 -1.97 36.12
CA ALA A 452 -13.60 -1.08 35.92
C ALA A 452 -13.21 0.24 35.24
N ILE A 453 -12.07 0.84 35.61
CA ILE A 453 -11.59 2.11 35.02
C ILE A 453 -10.92 1.93 33.66
N ALA A 454 -10.36 0.74 33.37
CA ALA A 454 -9.66 0.45 32.11
C ALA A 454 -10.58 0.32 30.88
N GLY A 455 -11.91 0.30 31.08
CA GLY A 455 -12.88 0.37 30.00
C GLY A 455 -13.60 -0.94 29.71
N GLU A 456 -14.35 -0.97 28.60
CA GLU A 456 -15.23 -2.08 28.24
C GLU A 456 -14.46 -3.36 27.88
N THR A 457 -13.38 -3.21 27.11
CA THR A 457 -12.50 -4.33 26.70
C THR A 457 -11.90 -5.06 27.92
N ALA A 458 -11.41 -4.33 28.92
CA ALA A 458 -10.87 -4.91 30.15
C ALA A 458 -11.94 -5.70 30.91
N ARG A 459 -13.16 -5.16 31.02
CA ARG A 459 -14.28 -5.83 31.69
C ARG A 459 -14.70 -7.10 30.95
N LEU A 460 -14.76 -7.06 29.62
CA LEU A 460 -15.08 -8.20 28.79
C LEU A 460 -14.08 -9.34 29.02
N VAL A 461 -12.77 -9.06 28.89
CA VAL A 461 -11.72 -10.07 29.06
C VAL A 461 -11.70 -10.61 30.50
N TYR A 462 -11.86 -9.74 31.50
CA TYR A 462 -11.92 -10.16 32.90
C TYR A 462 -13.10 -11.09 33.20
N LEU A 463 -14.30 -10.78 32.69
CA LEU A 463 -15.47 -11.63 32.87
C LEU A 463 -15.36 -12.94 32.07
N ALA A 464 -14.73 -12.91 30.89
CA ALA A 464 -14.42 -14.09 30.11
C ALA A 464 -13.46 -15.04 30.86
N ASP A 465 -12.44 -14.52 31.55
CA ASP A 465 -11.55 -15.31 32.43
C ASP A 465 -12.32 -15.99 33.56
N ARG A 466 -13.31 -15.31 34.14
CA ARG A 466 -14.17 -15.89 35.19
C ARG A 466 -15.03 -17.01 34.64
N LEU A 467 -15.66 -16.81 33.48
CA LEU A 467 -16.45 -17.84 32.82
C LEU A 467 -15.60 -19.07 32.49
N ALA A 468 -14.42 -18.87 31.89
CA ALA A 468 -13.46 -19.95 31.60
C ALA A 468 -13.11 -20.76 32.86
N GLY A 469 -12.82 -20.07 33.97
CA GLY A 469 -12.52 -20.70 35.25
C GLY A 469 -13.68 -21.48 35.87
N ILE A 470 -14.93 -21.01 35.70
CA ILE A 470 -16.14 -21.71 36.16
C ILE A 470 -16.36 -22.97 35.32
N GLU A 471 -16.25 -22.88 33.99
CA GLU A 471 -16.43 -24.02 33.10
C GLU A 471 -15.37 -25.11 33.35
N ALA A 472 -14.11 -24.72 33.51
CA ALA A 472 -13.03 -25.65 33.86
C ALA A 472 -13.28 -26.36 35.21
N MET A 473 -13.91 -25.68 36.17
CA MET A 473 -14.27 -26.29 37.45
C MET A 473 -15.40 -27.31 37.32
N ILE A 474 -16.44 -26.97 36.56
CA ILE A 474 -17.56 -27.88 36.27
C ILE A 474 -17.03 -29.15 35.59
N GLU A 475 -16.18 -29.02 34.57
CA GLU A 475 -15.56 -30.14 33.85
C GLU A 475 -14.81 -31.10 34.81
N ARG A 476 -14.10 -30.56 35.80
CA ARG A 476 -13.35 -31.36 36.79
C ARG A 476 -14.27 -32.12 37.75
N ILE A 477 -15.33 -31.48 38.22
CA ILE A 477 -16.32 -32.13 39.09
C ILE A 477 -17.04 -33.24 38.31
N GLU A 478 -17.39 -32.99 37.05
CA GLU A 478 -18.00 -34.00 36.17
C GLU A 478 -17.04 -35.15 35.81
N ALA A 479 -15.74 -34.88 35.78
CA ALA A 479 -14.69 -35.91 35.66
C ALA A 479 -14.46 -36.72 36.96
N GLY A 480 -15.16 -36.39 38.05
CA GLY A 480 -15.16 -37.15 39.30
C GLY A 480 -14.26 -36.58 40.41
N GLU A 481 -13.74 -35.37 40.27
CA GLU A 481 -13.03 -34.69 41.36
C GLU A 481 -14.00 -34.15 42.43
N SER A 482 -13.63 -34.29 43.71
CA SER A 482 -14.49 -33.83 44.82
C SER A 482 -14.55 -32.30 44.89
N PRO A 483 -15.75 -31.67 44.97
CA PRO A 483 -15.87 -30.22 45.15
C PRO A 483 -15.15 -29.67 46.38
N SER A 484 -15.00 -30.47 47.45
CA SER A 484 -14.24 -30.07 48.64
C SER A 484 -12.76 -29.87 48.34
N ASP A 485 -12.19 -30.73 47.51
CA ASP A 485 -10.76 -30.74 47.19
C ASP A 485 -10.39 -29.59 46.24
N LEU A 486 -11.40 -29.06 45.55
CA LEU A 486 -11.30 -27.93 44.62
C LEU A 486 -11.53 -26.55 45.26
N ASP A 487 -11.87 -26.50 46.56
CA ASP A 487 -12.24 -25.25 47.27
C ASP A 487 -13.44 -24.56 46.58
N THR A 488 -14.39 -25.35 46.04
CA THR A 488 -15.46 -24.87 45.15
C THR A 488 -16.37 -23.85 45.83
N GLU A 489 -16.77 -24.07 47.09
CA GLU A 489 -17.66 -23.15 47.84
C GLU A 489 -17.07 -21.75 47.96
N ARG A 490 -15.78 -21.69 48.28
CA ARG A 490 -15.06 -20.42 48.38
C ARG A 490 -14.95 -19.74 47.02
N ARG A 491 -14.62 -20.49 45.96
CA ARG A 491 -14.49 -19.93 44.60
C ARG A 491 -15.83 -19.46 44.03
N LEU A 492 -16.92 -20.17 44.32
CA LEU A 492 -18.29 -19.77 43.97
C LEU A 492 -18.62 -18.38 44.54
N GLY A 493 -18.41 -18.19 45.85
CA GLY A 493 -18.64 -16.89 46.50
C GLY A 493 -17.72 -15.79 45.95
N LEU A 494 -16.48 -16.14 45.62
CA LEU A 494 -15.54 -15.23 44.98
C LEU A 494 -16.06 -14.79 43.60
N TRP A 495 -16.49 -15.70 42.73
CA TRP A 495 -16.96 -15.37 41.37
C TRP A 495 -18.28 -14.60 41.38
N ARG A 496 -19.25 -14.95 42.24
CA ARG A 496 -20.49 -14.18 42.40
C ARG A 496 -20.20 -12.71 42.74
N GLY A 497 -19.26 -12.47 43.65
CA GLY A 497 -18.85 -11.10 44.00
C GLY A 497 -18.11 -10.34 42.89
N ASP A 498 -17.44 -11.03 41.95
CA ASP A 498 -16.81 -10.36 40.79
C ASP A 498 -17.86 -9.89 39.80
N VAL A 499 -18.84 -10.75 39.51
CA VAL A 499 -19.96 -10.45 38.61
C VAL A 499 -20.80 -9.30 39.17
N GLU A 500 -21.17 -9.36 40.44
CA GLU A 500 -21.96 -8.31 41.10
C GLU A 500 -21.28 -6.94 41.00
N ALA A 501 -19.96 -6.88 41.24
CA ALA A 501 -19.20 -5.64 41.22
C ALA A 501 -19.07 -5.01 39.81
N LEU A 502 -19.08 -5.82 38.75
CA LEU A 502 -18.83 -5.37 37.37
C LEU A 502 -20.09 -5.33 36.49
N SER A 503 -21.24 -5.82 36.96
CA SER A 503 -22.50 -5.83 36.20
C SER A 503 -23.18 -4.46 36.09
N GLY A 504 -22.76 -3.46 36.87
CA GLY A 504 -23.39 -2.13 36.94
C GLY A 504 -23.03 -1.15 35.82
N THR A 505 -22.15 -1.52 34.88
CA THR A 505 -21.47 -0.57 33.97
C THR A 505 -21.56 -0.93 32.48
N SER A 506 -22.71 -1.44 32.03
CA SER A 506 -22.93 -1.99 30.66
C SER A 506 -21.95 -3.12 30.31
N PRO A 507 -22.14 -4.33 30.86
CA PRO A 507 -21.52 -5.53 30.32
C PRO A 507 -22.20 -5.92 28.98
N PRO A 508 -21.52 -6.70 28.11
CA PRO A 508 -22.19 -7.29 26.95
C PRO A 508 -23.39 -8.13 27.43
N PRO A 509 -24.62 -7.90 26.94
CA PRO A 509 -25.85 -8.40 27.57
C PRO A 509 -25.95 -9.92 27.76
N GLY A 510 -25.13 -10.71 27.06
CA GLY A 510 -25.12 -12.18 27.16
C GLY A 510 -24.13 -12.75 28.19
N LEU A 511 -22.96 -12.14 28.38
CA LEU A 511 -21.88 -12.76 29.16
C LEU A 511 -22.21 -12.89 30.66
N VAL A 512 -22.83 -11.87 31.24
CA VAL A 512 -23.24 -11.92 32.66
C VAL A 512 -24.33 -12.96 32.90
N ALA A 513 -25.23 -13.16 31.94
CA ALA A 513 -26.26 -14.19 32.01
C ALA A 513 -25.63 -15.59 31.97
N ASP A 514 -24.71 -15.83 31.03
CA ASP A 514 -24.02 -17.12 30.88
C ASP A 514 -23.19 -17.45 32.12
N ILE A 515 -22.52 -16.46 32.73
CA ILE A 515 -21.83 -16.65 34.00
C ILE A 515 -22.82 -17.02 35.11
N GLY A 516 -23.96 -16.34 35.19
CA GLY A 516 -25.03 -16.67 36.14
C GLY A 516 -25.49 -18.12 36.03
N ASP A 517 -25.82 -18.56 34.81
CA ASP A 517 -26.26 -19.92 34.52
C ASP A 517 -25.19 -20.97 34.90
N ARG A 518 -23.91 -20.66 34.65
CA ARG A 518 -22.80 -21.56 35.01
C ARG A 518 -22.55 -21.60 36.52
N LEU A 519 -22.69 -20.49 37.24
CA LEU A 519 -22.59 -20.47 38.69
C LEU A 519 -23.71 -21.29 39.35
N ASP A 520 -24.94 -21.18 38.85
CA ASP A 520 -26.08 -21.96 39.35
C ASP A 520 -25.91 -23.45 39.07
N ARG A 521 -25.39 -23.83 37.89
CA ARG A 521 -25.01 -25.22 37.59
C ARG A 521 -23.93 -25.73 38.55
N LEU A 522 -22.92 -24.92 38.84
CA LEU A 522 -21.84 -25.30 39.76
C LEU A 522 -22.37 -25.53 41.18
N GLU A 523 -23.27 -24.67 41.66
CA GLU A 523 -23.93 -24.83 42.96
C GLU A 523 -24.79 -26.09 43.02
N HIS A 524 -25.47 -26.44 41.91
CA HIS A 524 -26.20 -27.70 41.82
C HIS A 524 -25.29 -28.94 41.90
N LEU A 525 -24.11 -28.91 41.28
CA LEU A 525 -23.15 -30.02 41.33
C LEU A 525 -22.49 -30.19 42.71
N MET A 526 -22.55 -29.18 43.58
CA MET A 526 -22.06 -29.25 44.96
C MET A 526 -23.09 -29.85 45.93
N SER A 527 -24.38 -29.84 45.56
CA SER A 527 -25.51 -30.30 46.37
C SER A 527 -25.76 -31.78 46.17
#